data_AF-A0A6M0C767-F1
#
_entry.id   AF-A0A6M0C767-F1
#
_cell.length_a   1.000
_cell.length_b   1.000
_cell.length_c   1.000
_cell.angle_alpha   90.00
_cell.angle_beta   90.00
_cell.angle_gamma   90.00
#
_symmetry.space_group_name_H-M   'P 1'
#
loop_
_entity.id
_entity.type
_entity.pdbx_description
1 polymer ?
#
loop_
_entity_poly.entity_id
_entity_poly.type
_entity_poly.pdbx_seq_one_letter_code
_entity_poly.pdbx_strand_id
1 'polypeptide(L)'
;AGGTAIGLVAITSSMELIYSLYKRWNAATWEKISVLIFIVLAAITLIGIEFPHGELGGLVSGGAIPVLNILVAVKVALGSWAVILLFIRYRGLL
;
A
#
# COMPACT_ATOMS: atom_id res chain seq x y z
N ALA A 1 8.93 -6.50 3.55
CA ALA A 1 9.81 -5.31 3.48
C ALA A 1 9.12 -4.03 3.97
N GLY A 2 7.96 -3.63 3.42
CA GLY A 2 7.27 -2.40 3.85
C GLY A 2 6.82 -2.39 5.31
N GLY A 3 6.01 -3.36 5.72
CA GLY A 3 5.49 -3.43 7.09
C GLY A 3 6.57 -3.61 8.17
N THR A 4 7.66 -4.32 7.86
CA THR A 4 8.81 -4.47 8.76
C THR A 4 9.57 -3.16 8.95
N ALA A 5 9.76 -2.37 7.89
CA ALA A 5 10.37 -1.05 8.00
C ALA A 5 9.49 -0.09 8.80
N ILE A 6 8.18 -0.10 8.57
CA ILE A 6 7.21 0.68 9.34
C ILE A 6 7.23 0.27 10.81
N GLY A 7 7.31 -1.03 11.10
CA GLY A 7 7.46 -1.55 12.46
C GLY A 7 8.73 -1.07 13.15
N LEU A 8 9.88 -1.08 12.46
CA LEU A 8 11.14 -0.57 13.01
C LEU A 8 11.08 0.93 13.32
N VAL A 9 10.48 1.72 12.42
CA VAL A 9 10.24 3.15 12.64
C VAL A 9 9.30 3.35 13.83
N ALA A 10 8.26 2.51 13.97
CA ALA A 10 7.32 2.52 15.09
C ALA A 10 7.93 2.22 16.45
N ILE A 11 9.01 1.44 16.50
CA ILE A 11 9.71 1.14 17.74
C ILE A 11 10.75 2.23 18.08
N THR A 12 11.34 2.87 17.07
CA THR A 12 12.46 3.81 17.25
C THR A 12 12.07 5.28 17.29
N SER A 13 10.92 5.66 16.73
CA SER A 13 10.47 7.06 16.63
C SER A 13 9.42 7.42 17.68
N SER A 14 9.31 8.71 18.01
CA SER A 14 8.25 9.19 18.92
C SER A 14 6.87 9.01 18.30
N MET A 15 5.87 8.73 19.15
CA MET A 15 4.51 8.44 18.69
C MET A 15 3.90 9.61 17.91
N GLU A 16 4.23 10.84 18.30
CA GLU A 16 3.80 12.08 17.64
C GLU A 16 4.31 12.20 16.20
N LEU A 17 5.55 11.79 15.93
CA LEU A 17 6.13 11.81 14.59
C LEU A 17 5.40 10.86 13.65
N ILE A 18 5.10 9.66 14.12
CA ILE A 18 4.42 8.64 13.32
C ILE A 18 2.95 9.00 13.07
N TYR A 19 2.28 9.54 14.07
CA TYR A 19 0.89 9.97 13.93
C TYR A 19 0.78 11.20 13.02
N SER A 20 1.68 12.17 13.16
CA SER A 20 1.72 13.36 12.30
C SER A 20 2.07 13.03 10.85
N LEU A 21 3.00 12.09 10.60
CA LEU A 21 3.27 11.60 9.24
C LEU A 21 2.03 10.94 8.63
N TYR A 22 1.37 10.05 9.36
CA TYR A 22 0.19 9.34 8.88
C TYR A 22 -0.97 10.30 8.56
N LYS A 23 -1.21 11.29 9.43
CA LYS A 23 -2.23 12.33 9.21
C LYS A 23 -1.84 13.25 8.06
N ARG A 24 -0.58 13.68 7.96
CA ARG A 24 -0.08 14.54 6.87
C ARG A 24 -0.20 13.87 5.51
N TRP A 25 0.03 12.57 5.44
CA TRP A 25 -0.09 11.81 4.20
C TRP A 25 -1.52 11.41 3.88
N ASN A 26 -2.52 11.67 4.75
CA ASN A 26 -3.89 11.19 4.58
C ASN A 26 -3.93 9.71 4.18
N ALA A 27 -3.19 8.87 4.91
CA ALA A 27 -3.01 7.46 4.56
C ALA A 27 -4.34 6.70 4.37
N ALA A 28 -5.39 7.07 5.12
CA ALA A 28 -6.74 6.54 4.94
C ALA A 28 -7.36 6.87 3.57
N THR A 29 -7.04 8.04 3.01
CA THR A 29 -7.45 8.43 1.64
C THR A 29 -6.67 7.61 0.61
N TRP A 30 -5.37 7.43 0.81
CA TRP A 30 -4.55 6.58 -0.07
C TRP A 30 -4.98 5.13 -0.09
N GLU A 31 -5.43 4.60 1.05
CA GLU A 31 -5.96 3.25 1.13
C GLU A 31 -7.22 3.10 0.26
N LYS A 32 -8.17 4.03 0.38
CA LYS A 32 -9.39 4.05 -0.47
C LYS A 32 -9.07 4.23 -1.96
N ILE A 33 -8.13 5.12 -2.29
CA ILE A 33 -7.69 5.34 -3.67
C ILE A 33 -7.07 4.06 -4.24
N SER A 34 -6.21 3.37 -3.47
CA SER A 34 -5.58 2.12 -3.91
C SER A 34 -6.62 1.01 -4.17
N VAL A 35 -7.66 0.93 -3.34
CA VAL A 35 -8.79 0.00 -3.54
C VAL A 35 -9.57 0.36 -4.81
N LEU A 36 -9.86 1.64 -5.01
CA LEU A 36 -10.57 2.09 -6.21
C LEU A 36 -9.80 1.78 -7.50
N ILE A 37 -8.49 2.08 -7.52
CA ILE A 37 -7.62 1.78 -8.67
C ILE A 37 -7.59 0.27 -8.93
N PHE A 38 -7.49 -0.55 -7.88
CA PHE A 38 -7.50 -2.00 -8.03
C PHE A 38 -8.81 -2.52 -8.65
N ILE A 39 -9.96 -2.00 -8.22
CA ILE A 39 -11.27 -2.37 -8.76
C ILE A 39 -11.39 -1.94 -10.23
N VAL A 40 -10.97 -0.73 -10.57
CA VAL A 40 -11.00 -0.22 -11.95
C VAL A 40 -10.11 -1.08 -12.86
N LEU A 41 -8.89 -1.40 -12.44
CA LEU A 41 -8.00 -2.28 -13.19
C LEU A 41 -8.59 -3.68 -13.35
N ALA A 42 -9.17 -4.25 -12.29
CA ALA A 42 -9.84 -5.54 -12.37
C ALA A 42 -11.00 -5.53 -13.38
N ALA A 43 -11.80 -4.46 -13.42
CA ALA A 43 -12.88 -4.30 -14.37
C ALA A 43 -12.38 -4.17 -15.82
N ILE A 44 -11.32 -3.39 -16.06
CA ILE A 44 -10.68 -3.24 -17.37
C ILE A 44 -10.17 -4.61 -17.88
N THR A 45 -9.43 -5.34 -17.04
CA THR A 45 -8.94 -6.68 -17.36
C THR A 45 -10.08 -7.66 -17.60
N LEU A 46 -11.17 -7.58 -16.83
CA LEU A 46 -12.34 -8.45 -16.98
C LEU A 46 -13.07 -8.25 -18.32
N ILE A 47 -13.07 -7.02 -18.86
CA ILE A 47 -13.68 -6.69 -20.16
C ILE A 47 -12.75 -7.11 -21.33
N GLY A 48 -11.57 -7.68 -21.04
CA GLY A 48 -10.65 -8.20 -22.05
C GLY A 48 -9.67 -7.16 -22.61
N ILE A 49 -9.55 -5.99 -21.97
CA ILE A 49 -8.51 -5.02 -22.30
C ILE A 49 -7.22 -5.48 -21.63
N GLU A 50 -6.35 -6.11 -22.42
CA GLU A 50 -5.03 -6.53 -21.97
C GLU A 50 -4.03 -5.36 -22.01
N PHE A 51 -3.15 -5.31 -21.00
CA PHE A 51 -2.02 -4.40 -21.02
C PHE A 51 -0.97 -4.88 -22.02
N PRO A 52 -0.26 -3.97 -22.70
CA PRO A 52 0.75 -4.34 -23.68
C PRO A 52 1.78 -5.28 -23.07
N HIS A 53 1.90 -6.47 -23.65
CA HIS A 53 2.91 -7.45 -23.27
C HIS A 53 4.24 -7.06 -23.91
N GLY A 54 5.26 -6.76 -23.09
CA GLY A 54 6.62 -6.55 -23.57
C GLY A 54 7.31 -7.86 -23.97
N GLU A 55 8.52 -7.77 -24.49
CA GLU A 55 9.34 -8.96 -24.79
C GLU A 55 9.61 -9.79 -23.52
N LEU A 56 9.60 -11.12 -23.66
CA LEU A 56 9.93 -12.05 -22.57
C LEU A 56 11.32 -11.74 -22.00
N GLY A 57 11.38 -11.40 -20.71
CA GLY A 57 12.60 -10.96 -20.01
C GLY A 57 12.68 -9.44 -19.77
N GLY A 58 11.81 -8.64 -20.38
CA GLY A 58 11.70 -7.20 -20.12
C GLY A 58 10.86 -6.86 -18.88
N LEU A 59 11.00 -5.63 -18.37
CA LEU A 59 10.24 -5.11 -17.21
C LEU A 59 8.71 -5.16 -17.42
N VAL A 60 8.25 -5.02 -18.67
CA VAL A 60 6.83 -5.00 -19.06
C VAL A 60 6.39 -6.36 -19.64
N SER A 61 7.23 -7.40 -19.54
CA SER A 61 6.93 -8.74 -20.05
C SER A 61 5.66 -9.35 -19.44
N GLY A 62 5.37 -9.03 -18.18
CA GLY A 62 4.18 -9.49 -17.47
C GLY A 62 2.90 -8.67 -17.70
N GLY A 63 2.88 -7.76 -18.67
CA GLY A 63 1.71 -6.91 -18.94
C GLY A 63 1.32 -6.06 -17.73
N ALA A 64 0.13 -6.31 -17.16
CA ALA A 64 -0.38 -5.58 -15.99
C ALA A 64 0.27 -6.00 -14.66
N ILE A 65 0.94 -7.16 -14.60
CA ILE A 65 1.44 -7.77 -13.35
C ILE A 65 2.39 -6.84 -12.57
N PRO A 66 3.37 -6.15 -13.18
CA PRO A 66 4.25 -5.22 -12.46
C PRO A 66 3.47 -4.08 -11.78
N VAL A 67 2.48 -3.51 -12.48
CA VAL A 67 1.65 -2.41 -11.96
C VAL A 67 0.80 -2.90 -10.79
N LEU A 68 0.16 -4.07 -10.94
CA LEU A 68 -0.63 -4.70 -9.89
C LEU A 68 0.23 -5.01 -8.66
N ASN A 69 1.46 -5.51 -8.84
CA ASN A 69 2.37 -5.79 -7.73
C ASN A 69 2.77 -4.52 -6.97
N ILE A 70 3.02 -3.40 -7.66
CA ILE A 70 3.31 -2.12 -6.99
C ILE A 70 2.08 -1.66 -6.18
N LEU A 71 0.89 -1.71 -6.77
CA LEU A 71 -0.34 -1.33 -6.08
C LEU A 71 -0.60 -2.17 -4.83
N VAL A 72 -0.43 -3.49 -4.94
CA VAL A 72 -0.55 -4.42 -3.81
C VAL A 72 0.50 -4.11 -2.74
N ALA A 73 1.76 -3.87 -3.12
CA ALA A 73 2.82 -3.54 -2.17
C ALA A 73 2.52 -2.24 -1.40
N VAL A 74 2.05 -1.19 -2.09
CA VAL A 74 1.66 0.08 -1.47
C VAL A 74 0.48 -0.13 -0.51
N LYS A 75 -0.58 -0.82 -0.95
CA LYS A 75 -1.76 -1.10 -0.13
C LYS A 75 -1.40 -1.88 1.14
N VAL A 76 -0.61 -2.94 1.00
CA VAL A 76 -0.18 -3.78 2.14
C VAL A 76 0.66 -2.96 3.12
N ALA A 77 1.56 -2.10 2.63
CA ALA A 77 2.35 -1.22 3.49
C ALA A 77 1.46 -0.25 4.29
N LEU A 78 0.52 0.44 3.62
CA LEU A 78 -0.42 1.36 4.27
C LEU A 78 -1.31 0.67 5.30
N GLY A 79 -1.85 -0.50 4.96
CA GLY A 79 -2.66 -1.31 5.88
C GLY A 79 -1.87 -1.75 7.12
N SER A 80 -0.63 -2.21 6.93
CA SER A 80 0.24 -2.58 8.06
C SER A 80 0.53 -1.39 8.98
N TRP A 81 0.73 -0.20 8.42
CA TRP A 81 0.92 1.03 9.20
C TRP A 81 -0.33 1.39 10.01
N ALA A 82 -1.51 1.34 9.38
CA ALA A 82 -2.78 1.62 10.06
C ALA A 82 -2.99 0.67 11.27
N VAL A 83 -2.71 -0.62 11.10
CA VAL A 83 -2.81 -1.62 12.18
C VAL A 83 -1.83 -1.32 13.31
N ILE A 84 -0.57 -1.00 13.00
CA ILE A 84 0.44 -0.67 14.01
C ILE A 84 0.03 0.58 14.80
N LEU A 85 -0.42 1.63 14.12
CA LEU A 85 -0.93 2.85 14.75
C LEU A 85 -2.11 2.59 15.68
N LEU A 86 -3.06 1.78 15.23
CA LEU A 86 -4.22 1.37 16.02
C LEU A 86 -3.75 0.65 17.29
N PHE A 87 -2.86 -0.34 17.13
CA PHE A 87 -2.35 -1.15 18.23
C PHE A 87 -1.59 -0.32 19.27
N ILE A 88 -0.72 0.59 18.83
CA ILE A 88 0.02 1.50 19.70
C ILE A 88 -0.93 2.44 20.44
N ARG A 89 -1.93 3.00 19.75
CA ARG A 89 -2.94 3.88 20.37
C ARG A 89 -3.75 3.17 21.45
N TYR A 90 -4.17 1.93 21.20
CA TYR A 90 -4.94 1.15 22.18
C TYR A 90 -4.07 0.63 23.34
N ARG A 91 -2.76 0.41 23.15
CA ARG A 91 -1.85 0.05 24.25
C ARG A 91 -1.48 1.20 25.19
N GLY A 92 -1.54 2.45 24.75
CA GLY A 92 -1.28 3.63 25.59
C GLY A 92 -2.50 4.12 26.40
N LEU A 93 -3.64 3.42 26.32
CA LEU A 93 -4.89 3.76 27.00
C LEU A 93 -5.22 2.83 28.19
N LEU A 94 -4.27 1.98 28.61
CA LEU A 94 -4.29 1.21 29.86
C LEU A 94 -3.12 1.66 30.75
#